data_AF-A0AAU9WMF5-F1
#
_entry.id   AF-A0AAU9WMF5-F1
#
_cell.length_a   1.000
_cell.length_b   1.000
_cell.length_c   1.000
_cell.angle_alpha   90.00
_cell.angle_beta   90.00
_cell.angle_gamma   90.00
#
_symmetry.space_group_name_H-M   'P 1'
#
loop_
_entity.id
_entity.type
_entity.pdbx_description
1 polymer ?
#
loop_
_entity_poly.entity_id
_entity_poly.type
_entity_poly.pdbx_seq_one_letter_code
_entity_poly.pdbx_strand_id
1 'polypeptide(L)'
;MARLHLTFYINVFFLVSHVLHYITCQQCETDHYSIYQRMLQGYTFKALKMQSGSLECRQACLADIRCQSYNVVFKGICELNNRTKEARPENFVKDLGRYYKQRDFKRAPLGSIRELPAISCKEIKASEGGQAVSGYYWLDLIRSGDSVLTYCDMVKEVADQCFKHLCQNNATCIEGHVNYTCACDSSGWSGTYCEKGRI
;
A
#
# COMPACT_ATOMS: atom_id res chain seq x y z
N MET A 1 -8.81 61.49 -18.15
CA MET A 1 -8.12 60.30 -18.68
C MET A 1 -7.26 59.58 -17.65
N ALA A 2 -6.36 60.24 -16.91
CA ALA A 2 -5.48 59.59 -15.92
C ALA A 2 -6.20 58.78 -14.80
N ARG A 3 -7.34 59.27 -14.27
CA ARG A 3 -8.13 58.55 -13.25
C ARG A 3 -8.72 57.23 -13.73
N LEU A 4 -9.09 57.12 -15.01
CA LEU A 4 -9.68 55.91 -15.60
C LEU A 4 -8.62 54.82 -15.81
N HIS A 5 -7.40 55.21 -16.18
CA HIS A 5 -6.27 54.30 -16.28
C HIS A 5 -5.85 53.76 -14.92
N LEU A 6 -5.82 54.62 -13.88
CA LEU A 6 -5.48 54.20 -12.52
C LEU A 6 -6.48 53.18 -11.97
N THR A 7 -7.79 53.40 -12.15
CA THR A 7 -8.81 52.44 -11.73
C THR A 7 -8.75 51.13 -12.53
N PHE A 8 -8.42 51.19 -13.82
CA PHE A 8 -8.21 50.00 -14.64
C PHE A 8 -7.04 49.15 -14.11
N TYR A 9 -5.88 49.76 -13.82
CA TYR A 9 -4.73 49.03 -13.28
C TYR A 9 -5.00 48.42 -11.90
N ILE A 10 -5.74 49.12 -11.03
CA ILE A 10 -6.15 48.60 -9.71
C ILE A 10 -7.03 47.35 -9.87
N ASN A 11 -8.03 47.39 -10.76
CA ASN A 11 -8.92 46.25 -10.98
C ASN A 11 -8.18 45.05 -11.61
N VAL A 12 -7.27 45.29 -12.55
CA VAL A 12 -6.40 44.25 -13.12
C VAL A 12 -5.52 43.63 -12.03
N PHE A 13 -4.94 44.43 -11.14
CA PHE A 13 -4.14 43.93 -10.02
C PHE A 13 -4.97 43.05 -9.06
N PHE A 14 -6.20 43.44 -8.73
CA PHE A 14 -7.09 42.61 -7.91
C PHE A 14 -7.46 41.30 -8.60
N LEU A 15 -7.79 41.32 -9.89
CA LEU A 15 -8.09 40.11 -10.66
C LEU A 15 -6.88 39.16 -10.74
N VAL A 16 -5.68 39.71 -11.01
CA VAL A 16 -4.44 38.94 -11.02
C VAL A 16 -4.13 38.36 -9.64
N SER A 17 -4.32 39.13 -8.56
CA SER A 17 -4.16 38.66 -7.18
C SER A 17 -5.13 37.52 -6.83
N HIS A 18 -6.41 37.64 -7.21
CA HIS A 18 -7.40 36.58 -7.02
C HIS A 18 -7.09 35.31 -7.83
N VAL A 19 -6.61 35.45 -9.07
CA VAL A 19 -6.16 34.33 -9.90
C VAL A 19 -4.89 33.69 -9.31
N LEU A 20 -3.93 34.48 -8.82
CA LEU A 20 -2.75 33.95 -8.12
C LEU A 20 -3.13 33.21 -6.83
N HIS A 21 -4.08 33.73 -6.03
CA HIS A 21 -4.59 33.04 -4.84
C HIS A 21 -5.30 31.73 -5.18
N TYR A 22 -5.98 31.68 -6.34
CA TYR A 22 -6.63 30.47 -6.81
C TYR A 22 -5.61 29.41 -7.24
N ILE A 23 -4.53 29.83 -7.92
CA ILE A 23 -3.45 28.93 -8.37
C ILE A 23 -2.62 28.41 -7.18
N THR A 24 -2.35 29.21 -6.15
CA THR A 24 -1.53 28.80 -4.99
C THR A 24 -2.20 27.77 -4.08
N CYS A 25 -3.52 27.64 -4.10
CA CYS A 25 -4.22 26.59 -3.34
C CYS A 25 -4.28 25.23 -4.06
N GLN A 26 -4.07 25.17 -5.38
CA GLN A 26 -4.28 23.95 -6.16
C GLN A 26 -3.01 23.08 -6.32
N GLN A 27 -1.87 23.51 -5.76
CA GLN A 27 -0.58 22.81 -5.82
C GLN A 27 -0.08 22.23 -4.49
N CYS A 28 -0.89 22.32 -3.43
CA CYS A 28 -0.67 21.50 -2.24
C CYS A 28 -1.62 20.30 -2.27
N GLU A 29 -1.38 19.41 -3.24
CA GLU A 29 -1.87 18.03 -3.16
C GLU A 29 -1.46 17.49 -1.79
N THR A 30 -2.43 16.98 -1.03
CA THR A 30 -2.36 16.57 0.38
C THR A 30 -1.12 15.73 0.72
N ASP A 31 0.01 16.39 1.00
CA ASP A 31 1.23 15.76 1.49
C ASP A 31 0.93 15.38 2.95
N HIS A 32 0.78 14.08 3.24
CA HIS A 32 0.57 13.62 4.61
C HIS A 32 1.76 14.11 5.45
N TYR A 33 1.44 14.83 6.53
CA TYR A 33 2.42 15.52 7.35
C TYR A 33 3.38 14.55 8.04
N SER A 34 4.61 15.02 8.28
CA SER A 34 5.58 14.27 9.08
C SER A 34 5.05 14.12 10.51
N ILE A 35 4.98 12.89 11.00
CA ILE A 35 4.52 12.58 12.35
C ILE A 35 5.75 12.45 13.25
N TYR A 36 6.08 13.54 13.93
CA TYR A 36 7.20 13.60 14.84
C TYR A 36 7.02 12.71 16.07
N GLN A 37 8.14 12.29 16.63
CA GLN A 37 8.22 11.46 17.82
C GLN A 37 7.55 10.08 17.68
N ARG A 38 7.45 9.59 16.45
CA ARG A 38 6.81 8.33 16.09
C ARG A 38 7.67 7.60 15.06
N MET A 39 7.55 6.27 15.04
CA MET A 39 8.14 5.43 14.02
C MET A 39 7.28 4.19 13.79
N LEU A 40 7.40 3.60 12.61
CA LEU A 40 6.91 2.26 12.34
C LEU A 40 8.03 1.24 12.59
N GLN A 41 7.82 0.33 13.55
CA GLN A 41 8.83 -0.66 13.97
C GLN A 41 8.67 -1.99 13.23
N GLY A 42 9.78 -2.64 12.85
CA GLY A 42 9.78 -4.03 12.36
C GLY A 42 9.43 -4.23 10.88
N TYR A 43 9.20 -3.14 10.12
CA TYR A 43 8.87 -3.19 8.70
C TYR A 43 9.89 -2.47 7.80
N THR A 44 11.03 -2.10 8.37
CA THR A 44 12.14 -1.51 7.62
C THR A 44 12.79 -2.59 6.75
N PHE A 45 12.78 -2.38 5.44
CA PHE A 45 13.43 -3.30 4.48
C PHE A 45 14.72 -2.72 3.89
N LYS A 46 14.97 -1.42 4.09
CA LYS A 46 16.18 -0.74 3.62
C LYS A 46 16.51 0.45 4.52
N ALA A 47 17.77 0.56 4.92
CA ALA A 47 18.28 1.71 5.67
C ALA A 47 19.38 2.41 4.89
N LEU A 48 19.40 3.74 4.92
CA LEU A 48 20.33 4.60 4.20
C LEU A 48 20.87 5.67 5.15
N LYS A 49 22.15 5.99 5.04
CA LYS A 49 22.71 7.20 5.65
C LYS A 49 22.44 8.38 4.72
N MET A 50 22.08 9.51 5.29
CA MET A 50 21.81 10.74 4.57
C MET A 50 22.29 11.95 5.37
N GLN A 51 22.46 13.07 4.69
CA GLN A 51 22.69 14.33 5.37
C GLN A 51 21.40 14.80 6.06
N SER A 52 21.47 15.19 7.34
CA SER A 52 20.30 15.67 8.07
C SER A 52 19.63 16.85 7.34
N GLY A 53 18.32 16.76 7.13
CA GLY A 53 17.54 17.77 6.40
C GLY A 53 17.54 17.62 4.87
N SER A 54 18.19 16.60 4.31
CA SER A 54 18.14 16.32 2.86
C SER A 54 16.81 15.69 2.44
N LEU A 55 16.45 15.85 1.16
CA LEU A 55 15.29 15.18 0.55
C LEU A 55 15.61 13.75 0.06
N GLU A 56 16.81 13.25 0.33
CA GLU A 56 17.31 11.96 -0.17
C GLU A 56 16.42 10.79 0.29
N CYS A 57 15.88 10.84 1.51
CA CYS A 57 14.99 9.79 2.01
C CYS A 57 13.68 9.70 1.21
N ARG A 58 13.09 10.85 0.88
CA ARG A 58 11.89 10.90 0.02
C ARG A 58 12.20 10.36 -1.36
N GLN A 59 13.31 10.78 -1.97
CA GLN A 59 13.72 10.31 -3.29
C GLN A 59 13.98 8.80 -3.32
N ALA A 60 14.68 8.28 -2.31
CA ALA A 60 14.93 6.85 -2.16
C ALA A 60 13.63 6.04 -2.01
N CYS A 61 12.67 6.56 -1.25
CA CYS A 61 11.35 5.93 -1.14
C CYS A 61 10.58 5.95 -2.46
N LEU A 62 10.58 7.07 -3.18
CA LEU A 62 9.89 7.18 -4.46
C LEU A 62 10.50 6.27 -5.54
N ALA A 63 11.81 6.03 -5.47
CA ALA A 63 12.54 5.18 -6.40
C ALA A 63 12.33 3.67 -6.18
N ASP A 64 11.85 3.25 -5.00
CA ASP A 64 11.58 1.83 -4.70
C ASP A 64 10.08 1.60 -4.57
N ILE A 65 9.49 0.81 -5.46
CA ILE A 65 8.04 0.56 -5.51
C ILE A 65 7.50 -0.10 -4.23
N ARG A 66 8.37 -0.79 -3.47
CA ARG A 66 8.00 -1.44 -2.21
C ARG A 66 7.86 -0.45 -1.06
N CYS A 67 8.41 0.76 -1.20
CA CYS A 67 8.33 1.76 -0.14
C CYS A 67 6.90 2.28 0.02
N GLN A 68 6.35 2.11 1.23
CA GLN A 68 5.01 2.55 1.63
C GLN A 68 5.08 3.70 2.64
N SER A 69 6.13 3.72 3.46
CA SER A 69 6.42 4.79 4.40
C SER A 69 7.91 4.77 4.73
N TYR A 70 8.38 5.72 5.53
CA TYR A 70 9.75 5.71 6.03
C TYR A 70 9.85 6.39 7.39
N ASN A 71 10.82 5.94 8.19
CA ASN A 71 11.24 6.64 9.39
C ASN A 71 12.48 7.47 9.08
N VAL A 72 12.60 8.63 9.71
CA VAL A 72 13.80 9.45 9.67
C VAL A 72 14.31 9.66 11.09
N VAL A 73 15.54 9.24 11.34
CA VAL A 73 16.27 9.53 12.57
C VAL A 73 16.96 10.88 12.40
N PHE A 74 16.82 11.78 13.37
CA PHE A 74 17.39 13.15 13.29
C PHE A 74 18.92 13.17 13.08
N LYS A 75 19.60 12.08 13.44
CA LYS A 75 21.04 11.84 13.21
C LYS A 75 21.41 11.47 11.76
N GLY A 76 20.49 11.60 10.79
CA GLY A 76 20.78 11.39 9.37
C GLY A 76 20.64 9.94 8.91
N ILE A 77 19.68 9.20 9.46
CA ILE A 77 19.37 7.83 8.99
C ILE A 77 17.94 7.80 8.45
N CYS A 78 17.79 7.27 7.24
CA CYS A 78 16.52 6.99 6.58
C CYS A 78 16.24 5.49 6.65
N GLU A 79 15.05 5.10 7.10
CA GLU A 79 14.60 3.72 7.16
C GLU A 79 13.34 3.59 6.29
N LEU A 80 13.46 2.98 5.12
CA LEU A 80 12.32 2.72 4.24
C LEU A 80 11.53 1.52 4.73
N ASN A 81 10.22 1.69 4.86
CA ASN A 81 9.29 0.69 5.34
C ASN A 81 8.36 0.22 4.21
N ASN A 82 8.06 -1.07 4.21
CA ASN A 82 7.17 -1.69 3.21
C ASN A 82 5.70 -1.74 3.66
N ARG A 83 5.38 -1.11 4.81
CA ARG A 83 4.02 -0.97 5.36
C ARG A 83 3.77 0.48 5.79
N THR A 84 2.50 0.81 6.00
CA THR A 84 2.04 2.06 6.61
C THR A 84 1.63 1.84 8.08
N LYS A 85 1.37 2.92 8.80
CA LYS A 85 0.83 2.86 10.16
C LYS A 85 -0.61 2.32 10.21
N GLU A 86 -1.39 2.49 9.15
CA GLU A 86 -2.75 1.96 9.03
C GLU A 86 -2.73 0.45 8.82
N ALA A 87 -1.75 -0.06 8.06
CA ALA A 87 -1.54 -1.49 7.91
C ALA A 87 -1.14 -2.16 9.24
N ARG A 88 -0.37 -1.45 10.09
CA ARG A 88 0.30 -1.98 11.30
C ARG A 88 0.25 -1.03 12.49
N PRO A 89 -0.96 -0.71 12.99
CA PRO A 89 -1.14 0.25 14.06
C PRO A 89 -0.41 -0.17 15.36
N GLU A 90 -0.31 -1.46 15.63
CA GLU A 90 0.36 -2.03 16.80
C GLU A 90 1.87 -1.77 16.81
N ASN A 91 2.48 -1.57 15.65
CA ASN A 91 3.91 -1.28 15.50
C ASN A 91 4.21 0.21 15.33
N PHE A 92 3.19 1.07 15.38
CA PHE A 92 3.35 2.51 15.27
C PHE A 92 3.62 3.14 16.64
N VAL A 93 4.88 3.06 17.07
CA VAL A 93 5.33 3.36 18.43
C VAL A 93 5.89 4.78 18.58
N LYS A 94 5.99 5.24 19.83
CA LYS A 94 6.63 6.52 20.18
C LYS A 94 8.14 6.37 20.18
N ASP A 95 8.85 7.26 19.50
CA ASP A 95 10.31 7.36 19.53
C ASP A 95 10.71 8.84 19.38
N LEU A 96 11.34 9.41 20.41
CA LEU A 96 11.64 10.85 20.47
C LEU A 96 12.73 11.30 19.48
N GLY A 97 13.55 10.39 18.96
CA GLY A 97 14.66 10.70 18.06
C GLY A 97 14.30 10.62 16.59
N ARG A 98 13.01 10.44 16.26
CA ARG A 98 12.54 10.09 14.92
C ARG A 98 11.26 10.83 14.52
N TYR A 99 11.00 10.83 13.22
CA TYR A 99 9.67 11.05 12.69
C TYR A 99 9.31 9.99 11.65
N TYR A 100 8.02 9.73 11.52
CA TYR A 100 7.44 8.88 10.49
C TYR A 100 6.87 9.74 9.37
N LYS A 101 7.02 9.31 8.12
CA LYS A 101 6.31 9.88 6.99
C LYS A 101 5.79 8.79 6.06
N GLN A 102 4.53 8.91 5.66
CA GLN A 102 3.89 8.04 4.68
C GLN A 102 4.29 8.45 3.26
N ARG A 103 4.27 7.50 2.33
CA ARG A 103 4.40 7.78 0.90
C ARG A 103 3.01 8.03 0.31
N ASP A 104 2.83 9.20 -0.29
CA ASP A 104 1.53 9.55 -0.86
C ASP A 104 1.55 9.54 -2.40
N PHE A 105 2.69 9.90 -3.01
CA PHE A 105 2.80 9.96 -4.47
C PHE A 105 3.11 8.59 -5.09
N LYS A 106 2.23 8.13 -6.00
CA LYS A 106 2.36 6.88 -6.76
C LYS A 106 2.72 5.68 -5.87
N ARG A 107 2.15 5.61 -4.67
CA ARG A 107 2.31 4.46 -3.78
C ARG A 107 1.60 3.26 -4.42
N ALA A 108 2.30 2.15 -4.57
CA ALA A 108 1.67 0.90 -4.98
C ALA A 108 0.73 0.42 -3.84
N PRO A 109 -0.55 0.10 -4.11
CA PRO A 109 -1.44 -0.46 -3.10
C PRO A 109 -0.86 -1.75 -2.51
N LEU A 110 -1.07 -1.98 -1.22
CA LEU A 110 -0.54 -3.19 -0.56
C LEU A 110 -1.15 -4.45 -1.19
N GLY A 111 -0.31 -5.46 -1.48
CA GLY A 111 -0.74 -6.71 -2.11
C GLY A 111 -1.03 -6.60 -3.62
N SER A 112 -0.86 -5.44 -4.26
CA SER A 112 -1.08 -5.29 -5.70
C SER A 112 0.03 -5.86 -6.58
N ILE A 113 1.24 -6.01 -6.03
CA ILE A 113 2.42 -6.54 -6.73
C ILE A 113 3.10 -7.62 -5.88
N ARG A 114 3.80 -8.53 -6.54
CA ARG A 114 4.43 -9.70 -5.91
C ARG A 114 5.47 -9.32 -4.86
N GLU A 115 6.23 -8.25 -5.11
CA GLU A 115 7.31 -7.73 -4.26
C GLU A 115 6.80 -6.96 -3.04
N LEU A 116 5.50 -6.67 -3.00
CA LEU A 116 4.84 -5.97 -1.92
C LEU A 116 3.59 -6.75 -1.47
N PRO A 117 3.75 -7.99 -1.00
CA PRO A 117 2.62 -8.79 -0.55
C PRO A 117 2.11 -8.27 0.79
N ALA A 118 0.81 -8.47 1.03
CA ALA A 118 0.23 -8.35 2.37
C ALA A 118 0.30 -9.69 3.10
N ILE A 119 0.01 -9.73 4.40
CA ILE A 119 -0.15 -10.99 5.15
C ILE A 119 -1.63 -11.37 5.31
N SER A 120 -2.56 -10.46 5.04
CA SER A 120 -4.01 -10.73 5.10
C SER A 120 -4.81 -9.72 4.30
N CYS A 121 -6.03 -10.11 3.90
CA CYS A 121 -6.99 -9.22 3.24
C CYS A 121 -7.39 -8.04 4.16
N LYS A 122 -7.50 -8.29 5.47
CA LYS A 122 -7.71 -7.25 6.47
C LYS A 122 -6.60 -6.20 6.50
N GLU A 123 -5.33 -6.62 6.41
CA GLU A 123 -4.20 -5.68 6.34
C GLU A 123 -4.28 -4.79 5.09
N ILE A 124 -4.63 -5.37 3.94
CA ILE A 124 -4.81 -4.61 2.69
C ILE A 124 -5.89 -3.57 2.88
N LYS A 125 -7.07 -3.98 3.34
CA LYS A 125 -8.20 -3.06 3.50
C LYS A 125 -7.89 -1.94 4.49
N ALA A 126 -7.19 -2.24 5.58
CA ALA A 126 -6.73 -1.22 6.53
C ALA A 126 -5.72 -0.25 5.88
N SER A 127 -4.71 -0.77 5.16
CA SER A 127 -3.71 0.02 4.43
C SER A 127 -4.33 0.98 3.43
N GLU A 128 -5.34 0.52 2.69
CA GLU A 128 -6.02 1.28 1.63
C GLU A 128 -7.22 2.09 2.14
N GLY A 129 -7.25 2.43 3.44
CA GLY A 129 -8.25 3.33 4.02
C GLY A 129 -9.68 2.80 3.97
N GLY A 130 -9.86 1.48 3.95
CA GLY A 130 -11.16 0.82 3.84
C GLY A 130 -11.72 0.72 2.42
N GLN A 131 -11.01 1.24 1.41
CA GLN A 131 -11.50 1.34 0.03
C GLN A 131 -11.12 0.14 -0.85
N ALA A 132 -10.35 -0.82 -0.32
CA ALA A 132 -10.00 -2.03 -1.06
C ALA A 132 -11.26 -2.84 -1.44
N VAL A 133 -11.30 -3.31 -2.69
CA VAL A 133 -12.42 -4.07 -3.26
C VAL A 133 -12.06 -5.54 -3.43
N SER A 134 -13.05 -6.43 -3.51
CA SER A 134 -12.77 -7.86 -3.67
C SER A 134 -12.05 -8.14 -4.99
N GLY A 135 -11.06 -9.03 -4.95
CA GLY A 135 -10.17 -9.26 -6.09
C GLY A 135 -8.99 -10.13 -5.73
N TYR A 136 -8.08 -10.33 -6.69
CA TYR A 136 -6.84 -11.07 -6.46
C TYR A 136 -5.73 -10.16 -5.92
N TYR A 137 -5.08 -10.61 -4.87
CA TYR A 137 -3.98 -9.91 -4.20
C TYR A 137 -2.83 -10.88 -3.90
N TRP A 138 -1.61 -10.36 -3.85
CA TRP A 138 -0.42 -11.09 -3.42
C TRP A 138 -0.35 -11.13 -1.90
N LEU A 139 -0.42 -12.35 -1.35
CA LEU A 139 -0.36 -12.60 0.08
C LEU A 139 0.86 -13.47 0.43
N ASP A 140 1.56 -13.11 1.50
CA ASP A 140 2.57 -13.95 2.17
C ASP A 140 2.07 -14.29 3.57
N LEU A 141 1.16 -15.27 3.61
CA LEU A 141 0.41 -15.67 4.80
C LEU A 141 1.31 -16.20 5.93
N ILE A 142 2.43 -16.82 5.55
CA ILE A 142 3.40 -17.45 6.47
C ILE A 142 4.66 -16.63 6.71
N ARG A 143 4.76 -15.43 6.11
CA ARG A 143 5.94 -14.55 6.18
C ARG A 143 7.24 -15.25 5.74
N SER A 144 7.11 -16.12 4.75
CA SER A 144 8.22 -16.91 4.19
C SER A 144 9.08 -16.10 3.22
N GLY A 145 8.55 -14.99 2.71
CA GLY A 145 9.09 -14.27 1.56
C GLY A 145 8.46 -14.71 0.23
N ASP A 146 7.79 -15.87 0.20
CA ASP A 146 7.07 -16.36 -0.98
C ASP A 146 5.62 -15.90 -0.94
N SER A 147 5.24 -15.06 -1.93
CA SER A 147 3.87 -14.58 -2.07
C SER A 147 3.06 -15.38 -3.07
N VAL A 148 1.79 -15.61 -2.72
CA VAL A 148 0.81 -16.34 -3.51
C VAL A 148 -0.32 -15.41 -3.91
N LEU A 149 -0.74 -15.48 -5.18
CA LEU A 149 -1.89 -14.74 -5.67
C LEU A 149 -3.17 -15.41 -5.16
N THR A 150 -3.89 -14.72 -4.29
CA THR A 150 -5.06 -15.25 -3.57
C THR A 150 -6.24 -14.29 -3.73
N TYR A 151 -7.45 -14.83 -3.85
CA TYR A 151 -8.64 -13.98 -3.88
C TYR A 151 -8.96 -13.49 -2.47
N CYS A 152 -9.19 -12.19 -2.32
CA CYS A 152 -9.69 -11.58 -1.10
C CYS A 152 -11.14 -11.17 -1.29
N ASP A 153 -12.02 -11.70 -0.45
CA ASP A 153 -13.35 -11.11 -0.24
C ASP A 153 -13.17 -9.93 0.72
N MET A 154 -13.12 -8.71 0.18
CA MET A 154 -12.93 -7.50 1.01
C MET A 154 -14.18 -7.11 1.79
N VAL A 155 -15.35 -7.70 1.50
CA VAL A 155 -16.56 -7.50 2.33
C VAL A 155 -16.39 -8.25 3.64
N LYS A 156 -15.89 -9.49 3.56
CA LYS A 156 -15.62 -10.35 4.73
C LYS A 156 -14.22 -10.20 5.32
N GLU A 157 -13.31 -9.58 4.58
CA GLU A 157 -11.89 -9.38 4.92
C GLU A 157 -11.12 -10.70 5.07
N VAL A 158 -11.54 -11.74 4.35
CA VAL A 158 -10.93 -13.07 4.36
C VAL A 158 -10.39 -13.45 2.98
N ALA A 159 -9.32 -14.24 2.98
CA ALA A 159 -8.79 -14.85 1.79
C ALA A 159 -9.61 -16.10 1.48
N ASP A 160 -10.02 -16.27 0.21
CA ASP A 160 -10.71 -17.45 -0.29
C ASP A 160 -9.81 -18.10 -1.36
N GLN A 161 -9.23 -19.24 -1.01
CA GLN A 161 -8.35 -19.98 -1.94
C GLN A 161 -9.15 -20.86 -2.89
N CYS A 162 -10.40 -21.15 -2.56
CA CYS A 162 -11.31 -21.95 -3.38
C CYS A 162 -12.12 -21.12 -4.38
N PHE A 163 -12.03 -19.79 -4.32
CA PHE A 163 -12.71 -18.91 -5.26
C PHE A 163 -12.31 -19.23 -6.70
N LYS A 164 -13.28 -19.71 -7.49
CA LYS A 164 -13.06 -20.18 -8.87
C LYS A 164 -11.93 -21.21 -8.99
N HIS A 165 -11.88 -22.15 -8.04
CA HIS A 165 -10.94 -23.28 -8.07
C HIS A 165 -11.00 -24.07 -9.38
N LEU A 166 -9.93 -24.81 -9.68
CA LEU A 166 -9.81 -25.61 -10.89
C LEU A 166 -10.25 -27.08 -10.73
N CYS A 167 -10.70 -27.49 -9.53
CA CYS A 167 -11.18 -28.86 -9.28
C CYS A 167 -12.26 -29.27 -10.29
N GLN A 168 -12.08 -30.42 -10.93
CA GLN A 168 -12.96 -30.98 -11.95
C GLN A 168 -13.76 -32.18 -11.42
N ASN A 169 -14.69 -32.70 -12.22
CA ASN A 169 -15.42 -33.94 -11.94
C ASN A 169 -16.12 -33.96 -10.58
N ASN A 170 -16.74 -32.83 -10.22
CA ASN A 170 -17.45 -32.64 -8.95
C ASN A 170 -16.57 -32.76 -7.70
N ALA A 171 -15.23 -32.67 -7.85
CA ALA A 171 -14.33 -32.68 -6.72
C ALA A 171 -14.55 -31.47 -5.81
N THR A 172 -14.42 -31.71 -4.50
CA THR A 172 -14.59 -30.68 -3.47
C THR A 172 -13.30 -29.91 -3.29
N CYS A 173 -13.34 -28.58 -3.41
CA CYS A 173 -12.20 -27.75 -3.04
C CYS A 173 -12.05 -27.64 -1.53
N ILE A 174 -10.84 -27.85 -1.04
CA ILE A 174 -10.47 -27.74 0.36
C ILE A 174 -9.44 -26.62 0.48
N GLU A 175 -9.78 -25.56 1.21
CA GLU A 175 -8.83 -24.49 1.52
C GLU A 175 -7.65 -25.03 2.31
N GLY A 176 -6.45 -24.56 1.99
CA GLY A 176 -5.24 -24.89 2.74
C GLY A 176 -4.65 -23.65 3.41
N HIS A 177 -3.45 -23.83 3.98
CA HIS A 177 -2.76 -22.73 4.66
C HIS A 177 -2.13 -21.72 3.68
N VAL A 178 -1.79 -22.15 2.47
CA VAL A 178 -1.09 -21.35 1.44
C VAL A 178 -1.78 -21.45 0.07
N ASN A 179 -2.38 -22.59 -0.24
CA ASN A 179 -3.11 -22.87 -1.47
C ASN A 179 -4.19 -23.92 -1.19
N TYR A 180 -5.11 -24.14 -2.13
CA TYR A 180 -6.16 -25.14 -2.02
C TYR A 180 -5.74 -26.51 -2.55
N THR A 181 -6.51 -27.53 -2.16
CA THR A 181 -6.43 -28.89 -2.70
C THR A 181 -7.80 -29.35 -3.18
N CYS A 182 -7.83 -30.28 -4.14
CA CYS A 182 -9.06 -30.88 -4.62
C CYS A 182 -9.22 -32.28 -4.03
N ALA A 183 -10.28 -32.50 -3.25
CA ALA A 183 -10.69 -33.83 -2.85
C ALA A 183 -11.50 -34.46 -3.99
N CYS A 184 -10.87 -35.37 -4.72
CA CYS A 184 -11.54 -36.14 -5.76
C CYS A 184 -12.56 -37.06 -5.11
N ASP A 185 -13.83 -36.95 -5.52
CA ASP A 185 -14.84 -37.92 -5.12
C ASP A 185 -14.36 -39.33 -5.48
N SER A 186 -14.76 -40.32 -4.68
CA SER A 186 -14.30 -41.71 -4.72
C SER A 186 -14.62 -42.50 -6.00
N SER A 187 -15.08 -41.84 -7.07
CA SER A 187 -15.53 -42.39 -8.35
C SER A 187 -14.41 -42.65 -9.37
N GLY A 188 -13.15 -42.78 -8.93
CA GLY A 188 -12.05 -43.17 -9.81
C GLY A 188 -11.30 -42.03 -10.50
N TRP A 189 -11.45 -40.80 -10.02
CA TRP A 189 -10.69 -39.63 -10.48
C TRP A 189 -9.42 -39.41 -9.66
N SER A 190 -8.39 -38.86 -10.30
CA SER A 190 -7.08 -38.57 -9.73
C SER A 190 -6.44 -37.37 -10.43
N GLY A 191 -5.28 -36.92 -9.95
CA GLY A 191 -4.62 -35.71 -10.42
C GLY A 191 -4.83 -34.53 -9.48
N THR A 192 -4.07 -33.45 -9.68
CA THR A 192 -4.09 -32.28 -8.79
C THR A 192 -5.46 -31.59 -8.77
N TYR A 193 -6.16 -31.64 -9.90
CA TYR A 193 -7.48 -31.06 -10.08
C TYR A 193 -8.54 -32.12 -10.35
N CYS A 194 -8.26 -33.39 -10.03
CA CYS A 194 -9.14 -34.54 -10.29
C CYS A 194 -9.49 -34.71 -11.77
N GLU A 195 -8.57 -34.34 -12.66
CA GLU A 195 -8.77 -34.31 -14.12
C GLU A 195 -8.60 -35.68 -14.80
N LYS A 196 -8.02 -36.68 -14.12
CA LYS A 196 -7.68 -37.99 -14.69
C LYS A 196 -8.62 -39.08 -14.20
N GLY A 197 -9.43 -39.64 -15.09
CA GLY A 197 -10.30 -40.79 -14.79
C GLY A 197 -9.55 -42.12 -14.96
N ARG A 198 -9.88 -43.12 -14.15
CA ARG A 198 -9.59 -44.52 -14.48
C ARG A 198 -10.51 -44.94 -15.64
N ILE A 199 -9.91 -45.33 -16.76
CA ILE A 199 -10.58 -46.02 -17.87
C ILE A 199 -11.01 -47.41 -17.39
#